data_AF-A0A7X8VBE2-F1
#
_entry.id   AF-A0A7X8VBE2-F1
#
_cell.length_a   1.000
_cell.length_b   1.000
_cell.length_c   1.000
_cell.angle_alpha   90.00
_cell.angle_beta   90.00
_cell.angle_gamma   90.00
#
_symmetry.space_group_name_H-M   'P 1'
#
loop_
_entity.id
_entity.type
_entity.pdbx_description
1 polymer ?
#
loop_
_entity_poly.entity_id
_entity_poly.type
_entity_poly.pdbx_seq_one_letter_code
_entity_poly.pdbx_strand_id
1 'polypeptide(L)' 'MLNIEEIKKIIPHRYPFLLIDKILELEEGKRAVGVKNVSFNEGFFQGHFPQKPVMPG' A
#
# COMPACT_ATOMS: atom_id res chain seq x y z
N MET A 1 -10.40 -12.64 1.85
CA MET A 1 -9.25 -11.93 1.27
C MET A 1 -9.80 -10.76 0.47
N LEU A 2 -9.23 -9.56 0.59
CA LEU A 2 -9.70 -8.38 -0.16
C LEU A 2 -8.68 -8.01 -1.23
N ASN A 3 -9.14 -7.83 -2.46
CA ASN A 3 -8.35 -7.31 -3.58
C ASN A 3 -8.44 -5.77 -3.65
N ILE A 4 -7.71 -5.19 -4.60
CA ILE A 4 -7.59 -3.73 -4.75
C ILE A 4 -8.94 -3.03 -5.01
N GLU A 5 -9.86 -3.65 -5.73
CA GLU A 5 -11.17 -3.05 -6.03
C GLU A 5 -12.10 -3.08 -4.82
N GLU A 6 -12.02 -4.12 -3.99
CA GLU A 6 -12.73 -4.19 -2.71
C GLU A 6 -12.18 -3.17 -1.72
N ILE A 7 -10.84 -3.06 -1.61
CA ILE A 7 -10.18 -2.08 -0.74
C ILE A 7 -10.61 -0.65 -1.12
N LYS A 8 -10.60 -0.30 -2.42
CA LYS A 8 -11.03 1.03 -2.89
C LYS A 8 -12.46 1.39 -2.53
N LYS A 9 -13.36 0.40 -2.40
CA LYS A 9 -14.75 0.64 -1.98
C LYS A 9 -14.87 0.92 -0.48
N ILE A 10 -13.94 0.40 0.33
CA ILE A 10 -13.97 0.49 1.79
C ILE A 10 -13.28 1.78 2.28
N ILE A 11 -12.12 2.12 1.71
CA ILE A 11 -11.33 3.28 2.14
C ILE A 11 -11.28 4.39 1.08
N PRO A 12 -11.18 5.67 1.49
CA PRO A 12 -11.19 6.79 0.56
C PRO A 12 -9.86 6.97 -0.20
N HIS A 13 -8.77 6.36 0.26
CA HIS A 13 -7.43 6.52 -0.30
C HIS A 13 -7.37 6.11 -1.78
N ARG A 14 -6.68 6.93 -2.59
CA ARG A 14 -6.40 6.69 -4.02
C ARG A 14 -4.95 7.04 -4.30
N TYR A 15 -4.48 6.78 -5.53
CA TYR A 15 -3.15 7.21 -5.95
C TYR A 15 -2.94 8.71 -5.65
N PRO A 16 -1.77 9.12 -5.11
CA PRO A 16 -0.58 8.31 -4.80
C PRO A 16 -0.52 7.72 -3.37
N PHE A 17 -1.61 7.78 -2.59
CA PHE A 17 -1.65 7.42 -1.16
C PHE A 17 -2.45 6.15 -0.82
N LEU A 18 -2.90 5.40 -1.81
CA LEU A 18 -3.38 4.03 -1.59
C LEU A 18 -2.17 3.09 -1.52
N LEU A 19 -1.75 2.75 -0.30
CA LEU A 19 -0.55 1.97 -0.03
C LEU A 19 -0.84 0.55 0.45
N ILE A 20 -1.98 -0.03 0.04
CA ILE A 20 -2.36 -1.41 0.34
C ILE A 20 -2.86 -2.06 -0.96
N ASP A 21 -2.21 -3.14 -1.40
CA ASP A 21 -2.57 -3.84 -2.65
C ASP A 21 -3.51 -5.01 -2.42
N LYS A 22 -3.39 -5.68 -1.26
CA LYS A 22 -4.19 -6.87 -0.91
C LYS A 22 -4.29 -7.05 0.61
N ILE A 23 -5.42 -7.55 1.08
CA ILE A 23 -5.59 -8.08 2.45
C ILE A 23 -5.62 -9.61 2.40
N LEU A 24 -4.66 -10.23 3.08
CA LEU A 24 -4.52 -11.69 3.21
C LEU A 24 -5.41 -12.23 4.33
N GLU A 25 -5.41 -11.57 5.49
CA GLU A 25 -6.20 -11.96 6.67
C GLU A 25 -6.91 -10.75 7.25
N LEU A 26 -8.14 -10.94 7.74
CA LEU A 26 -8.93 -9.93 8.43
C LEU A 26 -9.74 -10.59 9.54
N GLU A 27 -9.51 -10.17 10.78
CA GLU A 27 -10.31 -10.49 11.94
C GLU A 27 -10.84 -9.17 12.51
N GLU A 28 -12.14 -8.95 12.32
CA GLU A 28 -12.79 -7.68 12.63
C GLU A 28 -12.60 -7.30 14.11
N GLY A 29 -12.23 -6.04 14.33
CA GLY A 29 -11.94 -5.50 15.66
C GLY A 29 -10.67 -6.03 16.32
N LYS A 30 -9.88 -6.89 15.65
CA LYS A 30 -8.73 -7.55 16.26
C LYS A 30 -7.44 -7.44 15.46
N ARG A 31 -7.41 -7.89 14.19
CA ARG A 31 -6.18 -7.88 13.37
C ARG A 31 -6.47 -7.86 11.87
N ALA A 32 -5.51 -7.36 11.10
CA ALA A 32 -5.46 -7.52 9.65
C ALA A 32 -4.02 -7.75 9.19
N VAL A 33 -3.84 -8.58 8.16
CA VAL A 33 -2.54 -8.81 7.50
C VAL A 33 -2.68 -8.41 6.05
N GLY A 34 -1.92 -7.40 5.64
CA GLY A 34 -1.96 -6.83 4.29
C GLY A 34 -0.61 -6.85 3.59
N VAL A 35 -0.63 -6.64 2.27
CA VAL A 35 0.55 -6.55 1.42
C VAL A 35 0.53 -5.23 0.67
N LYS A 36 1.70 -4.59 0.65
CA LYS A 36 2.06 -3.52 -0.27
C LYS A 36 3.29 -3.97 -1.04
N ASN A 37 3.15 -4.15 -2.34
CA ASN A 37 4.28 -4.38 -3.22
C ASN A 37 5.02 -3.06 -3.39
N VAL A 38 6.34 -3.14 -3.28
CA VAL A 38 7.24 -1.99 -3.42
C VAL A 38 7.90 -2.08 -4.78
N SER A 39 7.80 -1.00 -5.56
CA SER A 39 8.42 -0.90 -6.88
C SER A 39 9.18 0.41 -7.04
N PHE A 40 10.36 0.37 -7.66
CA PHE A 40 11.12 1.59 -7.98
C PHE A 40 10.31 2.61 -8.81
N ASN A 41 9.26 2.18 -9.52
CA ASN A 41 8.37 3.04 -10.29
C ASN A 41 7.38 3.89 -9.44
N GLU A 42 7.51 3.90 -8.11
CA GLU A 42 6.69 4.74 -7.23
C GLU A 42 7.28 6.15 -7.06
N GLY A 43 6.41 7.17 -7.10
CA GLY A 43 6.84 8.57 -7.19
C GLY A 43 7.72 9.07 -6.05
N PHE A 44 7.55 8.54 -4.83
CA PHE A 44 8.37 8.96 -3.68
C PHE A 44 9.84 8.51 -3.79
N PHE A 45 10.16 7.49 -4.60
CA PHE A 45 11.57 7.09 -4.83
C PHE A 45 12.38 8.12 -5.63
N GLN A 46 11.72 9.07 -6.31
CA GLN A 46 12.41 10.20 -6.94
C GLN A 46 13.12 11.09 -5.91
N GLY A 47 12.54 11.22 -4.71
CA GLY A 47 13.02 12.09 -3.64
C GLY A 47 13.57 11.36 -2.42
N HIS A 48 13.32 10.05 -2.27
CA HIS A 48 13.67 9.30 -1.07
C HIS A 48 14.48 8.03 -1.40
N PHE A 49 15.79 8.13 -1.65
CA PHE A 49 16.59 9.33 -1.92
C PHE A 49 17.11 9.27 -3.36
N PRO A 50 17.47 10.42 -3.98
CA PRO A 50 18.11 10.40 -5.29
C PRO A 50 19.30 9.42 -5.32
N GLN A 51 19.34 8.52 -6.31
CA GLN A 51 20.34 7.46 -6.47
C GLN A 51 20.38 6.39 -5.36
N LYS A 52 19.49 6.45 -4.38
CA LYS A 52 19.38 5.46 -3.30
C LYS A 52 17.90 5.28 -2.91
N PRO A 53 17.12 4.50 -3.67
CA PRO A 53 15.70 4.32 -3.41
C PRO A 53 15.50 3.58 -2.07
N VAL A 54 14.82 4.24 -1.13
CA VAL A 54 14.48 3.71 0.19
C VAL A 54 12.98 3.95 0.40
N MET A 55 12.23 2.93 0.83
CA MET A 55 10.81 3.13 1.11
C MET A 55 10.68 4.06 2.33
N PRO A 56 9.87 5.14 2.27
CA PRO A 56 9.56 5.93 3.46
C PRO A 56 8.94 5.05 4.55
N GLY A 57 9.49 5.13 5.77
CA GLY A 57 9.07 4.34 6.94
C GLY A 57 8.00 5.00 7.79
#